data_AF-A0AA38MD76-F1
#
_entry.id   AF-A0AA38MD76-F1
#
_cell.length_a   1.000
_cell.length_b   1.000
_cell.length_c   1.000
_cell.angle_alpha   90.00
_cell.angle_beta   90.00
_cell.angle_gamma   90.00
#
_symmetry.space_group_name_H-M   'P 1'
#
loop_
_entity.id
_entity.type
_entity.pdbx_description
1 polymer ?
#
loop_
_entity_poly.entity_id
_entity_poly.type
_entity_poly.pdbx_seq_one_letter_code
_entity_poly.pdbx_strand_id
1 'polypeptide(L)'
;MGFSLEQNMFIIMSYYYEYLVKYPVVIEEESLKTHIRRIVARFNATGSVSKGKPTGTPQISEDVVEDSRTRIEQSPKKSLSQLSLQSGVPYIKCQKIIKKKLHMHLYKISMVQELQPADFPRRFQANMDDNRIPDLSFFSDEVWFHLSGYVNSQKFRI
;
A
#
# COMPACT_ATOMS: atom_id res chain seq x y z
N MET A 1 -25.65 12.24 -27.86
CA MET A 1 -26.40 11.27 -28.68
C MET A 1 -25.62 9.98 -28.69
N GLY A 2 -26.17 8.91 -28.09
CA GLY A 2 -25.55 7.58 -28.16
C GLY A 2 -26.00 6.87 -29.44
N PHE A 3 -25.12 6.08 -30.02
CA PHE A 3 -25.48 5.20 -31.14
C PHE A 3 -26.54 4.18 -30.71
N SER A 4 -27.41 3.78 -31.63
CA SER A 4 -28.38 2.71 -31.39
C SER A 4 -27.68 1.35 -31.17
N LEU A 5 -28.38 0.38 -30.59
CA LEU A 5 -27.84 -0.98 -30.42
C LEU A 5 -27.39 -1.58 -31.76
N GLU A 6 -28.16 -1.36 -32.83
CA GLU A 6 -27.83 -1.82 -34.17
C GLU A 6 -26.57 -1.16 -34.72
N GLN A 7 -26.41 0.15 -34.52
CA GLN A 7 -25.23 0.89 -34.93
C GLN A 7 -23.99 0.43 -34.15
N ASN A 8 -24.11 0.23 -32.84
CA ASN A 8 -23.03 -0.32 -32.03
C ASN A 8 -22.66 -1.74 -32.47
N MET A 9 -23.65 -2.58 -32.77
CA MET A 9 -23.42 -3.94 -33.24
C MET A 9 -22.73 -3.95 -34.61
N PHE A 10 -23.15 -3.06 -35.52
CA PHE A 10 -22.51 -2.90 -36.83
C PHE A 10 -21.04 -2.48 -36.69
N ILE A 11 -20.74 -1.49 -35.86
CA ILE A 11 -19.37 -1.01 -35.59
C ILE A 11 -18.52 -2.13 -34.96
N ILE A 12 -19.05 -2.85 -33.97
CA ILE A 12 -18.32 -3.96 -33.34
C ILE A 12 -18.01 -5.06 -34.36
N MET A 13 -18.99 -5.43 -35.19
CA MET A 13 -18.81 -6.43 -36.22
C MET A 13 -17.80 -5.98 -37.29
N SER A 14 -17.83 -4.73 -37.74
CA SER A 14 -16.89 -4.21 -38.74
C SER A 14 -15.45 -4.23 -38.23
N TYR A 15 -15.23 -3.78 -36.99
CA TYR A 15 -13.92 -3.85 -36.34
C TYR A 15 -13.44 -5.30 -36.15
N TYR A 16 -14.34 -6.20 -35.76
CA TYR A 16 -13.99 -7.61 -35.56
C TYR A 16 -13.57 -8.27 -36.88
N TYR A 17 -14.26 -7.98 -37.99
CA TYR A 17 -13.87 -8.46 -39.31
C TYR A 17 -12.50 -7.93 -39.75
N GLU A 18 -12.25 -6.63 -39.63
CA GLU A 18 -10.92 -6.05 -39.92
C GLU A 18 -9.82 -6.68 -39.06
N TYR A 19 -10.11 -6.95 -37.77
CA TYR A 19 -9.19 -7.60 -36.86
C TYR A 19 -8.86 -9.04 -37.28
N LEU A 20 -9.86 -9.82 -37.70
CA LEU A 20 -9.66 -11.20 -38.17
C LEU A 20 -8.89 -11.26 -39.49
N VAL A 21 -9.08 -10.28 -40.38
CA VAL A 21 -8.30 -10.14 -41.62
C VAL A 21 -6.83 -9.82 -41.32
N LYS A 22 -6.60 -8.95 -40.33
CA LYS A 22 -5.24 -8.51 -39.94
C LYS A 22 -4.49 -9.55 -39.10
N TYR A 23 -5.21 -10.28 -38.25
CA TYR A 23 -4.68 -11.32 -37.38
C TYR A 23 -5.51 -12.58 -37.62
N PRO A 24 -5.10 -13.45 -38.57
CA PRO A 24 -5.80 -14.70 -38.80
C PRO A 24 -5.65 -15.58 -37.56
N VAL A 25 -6.67 -15.56 -36.69
CA VAL A 25 -6.73 -16.39 -35.50
C VAL A 25 -7.11 -17.79 -35.96
N VAL A 26 -6.14 -18.72 -35.96
CA VAL A 26 -6.41 -20.14 -36.11
C VAL A 26 -6.99 -20.62 -34.78
N ILE A 27 -8.32 -20.61 -34.67
CA ILE A 27 -9.01 -21.21 -33.53
C ILE A 27 -9.02 -22.71 -33.77
N GLU A 28 -8.22 -23.46 -33.01
CA GLU A 28 -8.31 -24.92 -33.00
C GLU A 28 -9.73 -25.35 -32.62
N GLU A 29 -10.40 -26.10 -33.50
CA GLU A 29 -11.80 -26.50 -33.35
C GLU A 29 -12.07 -27.19 -32.00
N GLU A 30 -11.08 -27.94 -31.50
CA GLU A 30 -11.18 -28.64 -30.22
C GLU A 30 -11.16 -27.69 -29.00
N SER A 31 -10.42 -26.59 -29.08
CA SER A 31 -10.41 -25.53 -28.04
C SER A 31 -11.76 -24.82 -27.97
N LEU A 32 -12.39 -24.58 -29.12
CA LEU A 32 -13.74 -24.00 -29.18
C LEU A 32 -14.79 -24.97 -28.62
N LYS A 33 -14.74 -26.25 -29.02
CA LYS A 33 -15.64 -27.30 -28.52
C LYS A 33 -15.56 -27.43 -27.00
N THR A 34 -14.35 -27.48 -26.44
CA THR A 34 -14.16 -27.54 -24.98
C THR A 34 -14.65 -26.29 -24.26
N HIS A 35 -14.46 -25.09 -24.86
CA HIS A 35 -14.97 -23.85 -24.29
C HIS A 35 -16.50 -23.81 -24.25
N ILE A 36 -17.16 -24.16 -25.37
CA ILE A 36 -18.63 -24.24 -25.45
C ILE A 36 -19.17 -25.26 -24.45
N ARG A 37 -18.57 -26.47 -24.37
CA ARG A 37 -18.96 -27.48 -23.37
C ARG A 37 -18.87 -26.95 -21.94
N ARG A 38 -17.82 -26.19 -21.59
CA ARG A 38 -17.67 -25.56 -20.26
C ARG A 38 -18.72 -24.49 -19.98
N ILE A 39 -19.12 -23.72 -20.99
CA ILE A 39 -20.20 -22.73 -20.87
C ILE A 39 -21.53 -23.42 -20.63
N VAL A 40 -21.88 -24.42 -21.45
CA VAL A 40 -23.14 -25.17 -21.33
C VAL A 40 -23.22 -25.88 -19.99
N ALA A 41 -22.14 -26.54 -19.55
CA ALA A 41 -22.08 -27.18 -18.24
C ALA A 41 -22.29 -26.18 -17.10
N ARG A 42 -21.71 -24.98 -17.20
CA ARG A 42 -21.90 -23.91 -16.20
C ARG A 42 -23.33 -23.39 -16.18
N PHE A 43 -23.91 -23.17 -17.36
CA PHE A 43 -25.29 -22.72 -17.49
C PHE A 43 -26.26 -23.74 -16.90
N ASN A 44 -26.07 -25.03 -17.19
CA ASN A 44 -26.91 -26.09 -16.63
C ASN A 44 -26.77 -26.21 -15.10
N ALA A 45 -25.59 -25.93 -14.55
CA ALA A 45 -25.35 -26.03 -13.11
C ALA A 45 -25.82 -24.81 -12.29
N THR A 46 -25.71 -23.60 -12.83
CA THR A 46 -25.92 -22.33 -12.08
C THR A 46 -27.00 -21.44 -12.69
N GLY A 47 -27.51 -21.74 -13.89
CA GLY A 47 -28.43 -20.89 -14.64
C GLY A 47 -27.80 -19.64 -15.24
N SER A 48 -26.46 -19.53 -15.22
CA SER A 48 -25.70 -18.37 -15.70
C SER A 48 -24.46 -18.77 -16.48
N VAL A 49 -24.13 -17.98 -17.51
CA VAL A 49 -22.89 -18.13 -18.29
C VAL A 49 -21.69 -17.46 -17.60
N SER A 50 -21.96 -16.51 -16.69
CA SER A 50 -20.95 -15.76 -15.95
C SER A 50 -20.08 -16.68 -15.09
N LYS A 51 -18.76 -16.44 -15.07
CA LYS A 51 -17.86 -17.14 -14.14
C LYS A 51 -18.25 -16.78 -12.70
N GLY A 52 -18.32 -17.78 -11.82
CA GLY A 52 -18.47 -17.57 -10.39
C GLY A 52 -17.28 -16.78 -9.80
N LYS A 53 -17.48 -16.25 -8.59
CA LYS A 53 -16.37 -15.60 -7.86
C LYS A 53 -15.25 -16.63 -7.65
N PRO A 54 -14.00 -16.30 -7.97
CA PRO A 54 -12.89 -17.19 -7.70
C PRO A 54 -12.78 -17.46 -6.20
N THR A 55 -12.36 -18.67 -5.83
CA THR A 55 -11.94 -18.97 -4.47
C THR A 55 -10.81 -18.00 -4.11
N GLY A 56 -11.02 -17.19 -3.08
CA GLY A 56 -10.09 -16.13 -2.71
C GLY A 56 -8.72 -16.67 -2.27
N THR A 57 -7.75 -15.77 -2.18
CA THR A 57 -6.42 -16.08 -1.65
C THR A 57 -6.52 -16.61 -0.22
N PRO A 58 -5.80 -17.70 0.14
CA PRO A 58 -5.83 -18.23 1.50
C PRO A 58 -5.48 -17.15 2.53
N GLN A 59 -6.24 -17.14 3.62
CA GLN A 59 -6.03 -16.22 4.75
C GLN A 59 -4.66 -16.49 5.38
N ILE A 60 -4.05 -15.44 5.91
CA ILE A 60 -2.84 -15.53 6.71
C ILE A 60 -3.24 -16.12 8.07
N SER A 61 -2.53 -17.15 8.54
CA SER A 61 -2.79 -17.75 9.86
C SER A 61 -2.48 -16.76 10.97
N GLU A 62 -3.25 -16.84 12.06
CA GLU A 62 -3.12 -15.91 13.18
C GLU A 62 -1.76 -16.07 13.89
N ASP A 63 -1.25 -17.30 14.00
CA ASP A 63 0.06 -17.58 14.60
C ASP A 63 1.20 -16.79 13.92
N VAL A 64 1.15 -16.69 12.59
CA VAL A 64 2.17 -15.97 11.81
C VAL A 64 2.05 -14.45 11.98
N VAL A 65 0.82 -13.96 12.22
CA VAL A 65 0.57 -12.54 12.53
C VAL A 65 1.14 -12.20 13.89
N GLU A 66 0.88 -13.01 14.90
CA GLU A 66 1.35 -12.79 16.27
C GLU A 66 2.88 -12.89 16.35
N ASP A 67 3.47 -13.91 15.74
CA ASP A 67 4.91 -14.09 15.65
C ASP A 67 5.62 -12.93 14.92
N SER A 68 4.93 -12.33 13.93
CA SER A 68 5.42 -11.11 13.28
C SER A 68 5.32 -9.89 14.21
N ARG A 69 4.24 -9.75 14.99
CA ARG A 69 4.03 -8.67 15.96
C ARG A 69 5.10 -8.71 17.04
N THR A 70 5.29 -9.84 17.71
CA THR A 70 6.26 -9.97 18.81
C THR A 70 7.65 -9.56 18.36
N ARG A 71 8.09 -9.98 17.17
CA ARG A 71 9.41 -9.59 16.66
C ARG A 71 9.50 -8.12 16.26
N ILE A 72 8.39 -7.45 15.90
CA ILE A 72 8.40 -6.00 15.60
C ILE A 72 8.45 -5.22 16.90
N GLU A 73 7.71 -5.63 17.91
CA GLU A 73 7.70 -4.97 19.22
C GLU A 73 9.06 -5.05 19.91
N GLN A 74 9.76 -6.17 19.78
CA GLN A 74 11.14 -6.33 20.27
C GLN A 74 12.15 -5.41 19.55
N SER A 75 11.93 -5.12 18.27
CA SER A 75 12.81 -4.24 17.49
C SER A 75 12.00 -3.41 16.49
N PRO A 76 11.46 -2.25 16.93
CA PRO A 76 10.56 -1.43 16.11
C PRO A 76 11.23 -0.85 14.85
N LYS A 77 12.57 -0.74 14.86
CA LYS A 77 13.37 -0.21 13.75
C LYS A 77 13.72 -1.27 12.69
N LYS A 78 13.32 -2.53 12.88
CA LYS A 78 13.70 -3.59 11.93
C LYS A 78 13.05 -3.38 10.56
N SER A 79 13.75 -3.82 9.52
CA SER A 79 13.20 -3.79 8.17
C SER A 79 12.25 -4.96 7.90
N LEU A 80 11.36 -4.80 6.92
CA LEU A 80 10.50 -5.87 6.43
C LEU A 80 11.30 -7.07 5.88
N SER A 81 12.47 -6.81 5.29
CA SER A 81 13.37 -7.85 4.80
C SER A 81 13.98 -8.67 5.94
N GLN A 82 14.39 -8.00 7.02
CA GLN A 82 14.87 -8.68 8.23
C GLN A 82 13.76 -9.50 8.89
N LEU A 83 12.54 -8.93 8.98
CA LEU A 83 11.37 -9.66 9.46
C LEU A 83 11.12 -10.92 8.63
N SER A 84 11.15 -10.80 7.30
CA SER A 84 10.97 -11.91 6.37
C SER A 84 12.00 -13.03 6.59
N LEU A 85 13.28 -12.66 6.77
CA LEU A 85 14.34 -13.61 7.04
C LEU A 85 14.15 -14.34 8.38
N GLN A 86 13.73 -13.61 9.43
CA GLN A 86 13.55 -14.16 10.77
C GLN A 86 12.30 -15.03 10.92
N SER A 87 11.21 -14.67 10.26
CA SER A 87 9.94 -15.41 10.35
C SER A 87 9.79 -16.50 9.29
N GLY A 88 10.68 -16.54 8.29
CA GLY A 88 10.55 -17.43 7.13
C GLY A 88 9.37 -17.07 6.20
N VAL A 89 8.72 -15.93 6.43
CA VAL A 89 7.56 -15.48 5.66
C VAL A 89 8.05 -14.62 4.49
N PRO A 90 7.50 -14.79 3.27
CA PRO A 90 7.84 -13.93 2.14
C PRO A 90 7.62 -12.45 2.42
N TYR A 91 8.53 -11.60 1.93
CA TYR A 91 8.49 -10.14 2.12
C TYR A 91 7.11 -9.51 1.87
N ILE A 92 6.45 -9.88 0.76
CA ILE A 92 5.12 -9.36 0.39
C ILE A 92 4.05 -9.75 1.42
N LYS A 93 4.15 -10.94 2.02
CA LYS A 93 3.25 -11.35 3.11
C LYS A 93 3.55 -10.56 4.37
N CYS A 94 4.82 -10.39 4.75
CA CYS A 94 5.18 -9.53 5.89
C CYS A 94 4.62 -8.10 5.73
N GLN A 95 4.75 -7.52 4.55
CA GLN A 95 4.19 -6.20 4.25
C GLN A 95 2.66 -6.16 4.41
N LYS A 96 1.95 -7.20 3.93
CA LYS A 96 0.50 -7.32 4.13
C LYS A 96 0.13 -7.48 5.60
N ILE A 97 0.89 -8.28 6.37
CA ILE A 97 0.66 -8.48 7.81
C ILE A 97 0.77 -7.13 8.54
N ILE A 98 1.89 -6.42 8.37
CA ILE A 98 2.11 -5.12 9.00
C ILE A 98 1.00 -4.12 8.64
N LYS A 99 0.69 -3.96 7.35
CA LYS A 99 -0.23 -2.91 6.88
C LYS A 99 -1.72 -3.24 7.08
N LYS A 100 -2.11 -4.50 6.90
CA LYS A 100 -3.53 -4.92 6.83
C LYS A 100 -4.01 -5.67 8.06
N LYS A 101 -3.13 -6.31 8.82
CA LYS A 101 -3.50 -7.08 10.03
C LYS A 101 -3.10 -6.34 11.30
N LEU A 102 -1.86 -5.83 11.35
CA LEU A 102 -1.34 -5.12 12.53
C LEU A 102 -1.60 -3.61 12.50
N HIS A 103 -2.00 -3.06 11.35
CA HIS A 103 -2.23 -1.61 11.16
C HIS A 103 -1.06 -0.74 11.62
N MET A 104 0.16 -1.28 11.49
CA MET A 104 1.39 -0.57 11.84
C MET A 104 1.83 0.28 10.64
N HIS A 105 2.17 1.53 10.91
CA HIS A 105 2.71 2.45 9.93
C HIS A 105 4.24 2.53 10.10
N LEU A 106 4.95 2.79 9.00
CA LEU A 106 6.38 3.04 9.09
C LEU A 106 6.64 4.22 10.03
N TYR A 107 7.70 4.12 10.81
CA TYR A 107 8.14 5.19 11.69
C TYR A 107 8.40 6.46 10.87
N LYS A 108 7.89 7.60 11.36
CA LYS A 108 8.19 8.90 10.79
C LYS A 108 9.63 9.26 11.14
N ILE A 109 10.48 9.39 10.13
CA ILE A 109 11.87 9.82 10.35
C ILE A 109 11.84 11.22 10.98
N SER A 110 12.27 11.31 12.24
CA SER A 110 12.46 12.57 12.94
C SER A 110 13.94 12.84 13.11
N MET A 111 14.41 14.00 12.67
CA MET A 111 15.74 14.49 12.99
C MET A 111 15.64 15.31 14.28
N VAL A 112 16.36 14.89 15.31
CA VAL A 112 16.39 15.57 16.61
C VAL A 112 17.82 15.96 16.95
N GLN A 113 17.99 17.05 17.69
CA GLN A 113 19.31 17.40 18.24
C GLN A 113 19.70 16.37 19.30
N GLU A 114 20.95 15.92 19.24
CA GLU A 114 21.51 15.02 20.25
C GLU A 114 21.59 15.74 21.60
N LEU A 115 21.06 15.11 22.64
CA LEU A 115 21.10 15.63 24.01
C LEU A 115 22.26 14.98 24.76
N GLN A 116 23.08 15.79 25.41
CA GLN A 116 24.13 15.30 26.30
C GLN A 116 23.56 15.07 27.71
N PRO A 117 24.18 14.18 28.53
CA PRO A 117 23.72 13.90 29.89
C PRO A 117 23.51 15.15 30.78
N ALA A 118 24.30 16.20 30.55
CA ALA A 118 24.18 17.47 31.26
C ALA A 118 22.96 18.32 30.85
N ASP A 119 22.37 18.08 29.67
CA ASP A 119 21.26 18.86 29.15
C ASP A 119 19.91 18.47 29.76
N PHE A 120 19.75 17.20 30.15
CA PHE A 120 18.52 16.67 30.74
C PHE A 120 18.06 17.46 31.97
N PRO A 121 18.88 17.67 33.03
CA PRO A 121 18.45 18.43 34.19
C PRO A 121 18.22 19.92 33.87
N ARG A 122 19.04 20.52 32.99
CA ARG A 122 18.91 21.94 32.60
C ARG A 122 17.62 22.24 31.85
N ARG A 123 17.20 21.34 30.95
CA ARG A 123 15.94 21.50 30.19
C ARG A 123 14.71 21.29 31.06
N PHE A 124 14.79 20.42 32.07
CA PHE A 124 13.68 20.18 32.97
C PHE A 124 13.42 21.36 33.91
N GLN A 125 14.50 21.98 34.42
CA GLN A 125 14.40 23.11 35.37
C GLN A 125 13.94 24.42 34.72
N ALA A 126 14.24 24.65 33.44
CA ALA A 126 13.95 25.92 32.77
C ALA A 126 12.46 26.25 32.56
N ASN A 127 11.53 25.33 32.87
CA ASN A 127 10.11 25.42 32.47
C ASN A 127 9.08 25.35 33.62
N MET A 128 9.49 25.34 34.88
CA MET A 128 8.60 24.89 35.98
C MET A 128 8.14 25.97 36.98
N ASP A 129 8.71 27.18 36.98
CA ASP A 129 8.58 28.05 38.18
C ASP A 129 7.65 29.27 38.04
N ASP A 130 7.27 29.70 36.83
CA ASP A 130 6.35 30.85 36.69
C ASP A 130 5.45 30.76 35.44
N ASN A 131 4.16 30.56 35.69
CA ASN A 131 3.12 30.48 34.66
C ASN A 131 2.89 31.79 33.89
N ARG A 132 3.46 32.91 34.34
CA ARG A 132 3.35 34.22 33.65
C ARG A 132 4.44 34.43 32.60
N ILE A 133 5.48 33.59 32.57
CA ILE A 133 6.61 33.70 31.63
C ILE A 133 6.14 33.71 30.17
N PRO A 134 5.20 32.86 29.70
CA PRO A 134 4.75 32.88 28.31
C PRO A 134 4.07 34.19 27.88
N ASP A 135 3.35 34.85 28.79
CA ASP A 135 2.61 36.09 28.52
C ASP A 135 3.50 37.34 28.58
N LEU A 136 4.68 37.24 29.20
CA LEU A 136 5.61 38.34 29.43
C LEU A 136 6.91 38.21 28.61
N SER A 137 7.10 37.12 27.88
CA SER A 137 8.34 36.83 27.15
C SER A 137 8.12 36.89 25.64
N PHE A 138 9.02 37.59 24.95
CA PHE A 138 9.14 37.54 23.50
C PHE A 138 10.36 36.72 23.12
N PHE A 139 10.16 35.69 22.30
CA PHE A 139 11.24 34.87 21.77
C PHE A 139 11.50 35.26 20.31
N SER A 140 12.77 35.46 19.99
CA SER A 140 13.25 35.65 18.61
C SER A 140 14.29 34.58 18.32
N ASP A 141 14.19 33.93 17.17
CA ASP A 141 15.21 33.02 16.67
C ASP A 141 15.74 33.50 15.32
N GLU A 142 17.04 33.31 15.10
CA GLU A 142 17.66 33.56 13.80
C GLU A 142 17.60 32.28 12.97
N VAL A 143 17.22 32.43 11.70
CA VAL A 143 17.23 31.32 10.75
C VAL A 143 18.00 31.70 9.49
N TRP A 144 18.92 30.83 9.10
CA TRP A 144 19.64 30.96 7.84
C TRP A 144 18.75 30.49 6.69
N PHE A 145 18.59 31.33 5.68
CA PHE A 145 17.90 31.01 4.43
C PHE A 145 18.90 30.95 3.28
N HIS A 146 18.77 29.95 2.42
CA HIS A 146 19.57 29.85 1.20
C HIS A 146 18.85 30.57 0.05
N LEU A 147 19.54 31.48 -0.63
CA LEU A 147 19.03 32.19 -1.82
C LEU A 147 18.74 31.24 -3.01
N SER A 148 19.25 30.01 -2.97
CA SER A 148 19.04 28.97 -3.98
C SER A 148 17.70 28.23 -3.85
N GLY A 149 16.86 28.56 -2.85
CA GLY A 149 15.57 27.91 -2.61
C GLY A 149 15.66 26.59 -1.84
N TYR A 150 16.82 26.27 -1.26
CA TYR A 150 16.95 25.10 -0.39
C TYR A 150 16.29 25.35 0.97
N VAL A 151 15.40 24.45 1.38
CA VAL A 151 14.71 24.52 2.67
C VAL A 151 15.66 24.10 3.79
N ASN A 152 15.84 24.98 4.80
CA ASN A 152 16.70 24.69 5.95
C ASN A 152 16.17 23.44 6.70
N SER A 153 17.01 22.42 6.74
CA SER A 153 16.77 21.11 7.35
C SER A 153 16.69 21.15 8.88
N GLN A 154 17.08 22.25 9.53
CA GLN A 154 17.00 22.40 10.99
C GLN A 154 15.56 22.44 11.52
N LYS A 155 14.57 22.68 10.66
CA LYS A 155 13.14 22.71 11.03
C LYS A 155 12.33 21.67 10.23
N PHE A 156 12.73 20.39 10.24
CA PHE A 156 11.90 19.29 9.71
C PHE A 156 10.65 19.06 10.57
N ARG A 157 9.69 19.98 10.49
CA ARG A 157 8.29 19.75 10.85
C ARG A 157 7.57 19.29 9.58
N ILE A 158 7.66 17.99 9.27
CA ILE A 158 6.75 17.34 8.29
C ILE A 158 5.39 17.18 8.94
#